data_AF-A0A7V2QW05-F1
#
_entry.id   AF-A0A7V2QW05-F1
#
_cell.length_a   1.000
_cell.length_b   1.000
_cell.length_c   1.000
_cell.angle_alpha   90.00
_cell.angle_beta   90.00
_cell.angle_gamma   90.00
#
_symmetry.space_group_name_H-M   'P 1'
#
loop_
_entity.id
_entity.type
_entity.pdbx_description
1 polymer ?
#
loop_
_entity_poly.entity_id
_entity_poly.type
_entity_poly.pdbx_seq_one_letter_code
_entity_poly.pdbx_strand_id
1 'polypeptide(L)'
;MDTASAEEWLSLIHPSQRILLLPHCLRSSQTCSGKYSKQGLECPEDCAENCTIGRLRWTALSLGYKGVCIAPGGRLAVKYVKEKRPKAIVAVACQKELEEGIHGVRELSSSDRLTPPIIIIPLAKDGCVDTEVDEEQAIKMITLGCSLESVKGDAWQVCNH
;
A
#
# COMPACT_ATOMS: atom_id res chain seq x y z
N MET A 1 28.82 7.80 -5.05
CA MET A 1 27.70 8.64 -4.57
C MET A 1 26.62 7.66 -4.17
N ASP A 2 26.48 7.45 -2.87
CA ASP A 2 25.67 6.40 -2.28
C ASP A 2 24.20 6.60 -2.68
N THR A 3 23.73 5.79 -3.62
CA THR A 3 22.30 5.69 -3.91
C THR A 3 21.68 4.93 -2.76
N ALA A 4 21.13 5.65 -1.79
CA ALA A 4 20.32 5.04 -0.74
C ALA A 4 19.24 4.15 -1.38
N SER A 5 19.11 2.93 -0.88
CA SER A 5 18.08 1.97 -1.24
C SER A 5 16.69 2.59 -1.08
N ALA A 6 15.70 2.10 -1.84
CA ALA A 6 14.33 2.59 -1.72
C ALA A 6 13.78 2.45 -0.28
N GLU A 7 14.30 1.49 0.49
CA GLU A 7 13.94 1.24 1.89
C GLU A 7 14.43 2.36 2.80
N GLU A 8 15.68 2.79 2.63
CA GLU A 8 16.24 3.94 3.36
C GLU A 8 15.43 5.21 3.10
N TRP A 9 15.08 5.50 1.84
CA TRP A 9 14.21 6.63 1.50
C TRP A 9 12.83 6.53 2.13
N LEU A 10 12.21 5.34 2.11
CA LEU A 10 10.91 5.13 2.72
C LEU A 10 10.96 5.38 4.23
N SER A 11 12.01 4.88 4.90
CA SER A 11 12.20 5.02 6.35
C SER A 11 12.25 6.48 6.83
N LEU A 12 12.70 7.40 5.97
CA LEU A 12 12.80 8.84 6.28
C LEU A 12 11.49 9.62 6.07
N ILE A 13 10.48 9.02 5.45
CA ILE A 13 9.22 9.69 5.10
C ILE A 13 8.15 9.30 6.11
N HIS A 14 7.53 10.25 6.82
CA HIS A 14 6.51 9.94 7.82
C HIS A 14 5.30 9.16 7.21
N PRO A 15 4.72 8.16 7.91
CA PRO A 15 3.56 7.38 7.43
C PRO A 15 2.39 8.21 6.88
N SER A 16 2.07 9.36 7.50
CA SER A 16 1.04 10.29 7.03
C SER A 16 1.33 11.00 5.71
N GLN A 17 2.47 10.69 5.10
CA GLN A 17 2.84 11.13 3.76
C GLN A 17 2.89 9.96 2.76
N ARG A 18 2.60 8.74 3.21
CA ARG A 18 2.61 7.51 2.43
C ARG A 18 1.19 7.10 2.04
N ILE A 19 1.10 6.29 0.99
CA ILE A 19 -0.09 5.49 0.68
C ILE A 19 0.28 4.01 0.58
N LEU A 20 -0.71 3.15 0.75
CA LEU A 20 -0.60 1.72 0.50
C LEU A 20 -1.45 1.35 -0.72
N LEU A 21 -0.86 0.63 -1.67
CA LEU A 21 -1.56 0.04 -2.81
C LEU A 21 -1.59 -1.48 -2.63
N LEU A 22 -2.78 -2.07 -2.73
CA LEU A 22 -3.00 -3.52 -2.65
C LEU A 22 -3.66 -4.00 -3.94
N PRO A 23 -3.34 -5.21 -4.44
CA PRO A 23 -4.05 -5.79 -5.57
C PRO A 23 -5.33 -6.45 -5.07
N HIS A 24 -6.42 -6.27 -5.81
CA HIS A 24 -7.71 -6.89 -5.46
C HIS A 24 -7.66 -8.43 -5.50
N CYS A 25 -6.67 -9.03 -6.17
CA CYS A 25 -6.48 -10.48 -6.28
C CYS A 25 -6.11 -11.15 -4.95
N LEU A 26 -5.64 -10.39 -3.93
CA LEU A 26 -5.42 -10.88 -2.57
C LEU A 26 -6.73 -11.21 -1.84
N ARG A 27 -7.88 -10.76 -2.34
CA ARG A 27 -9.16 -11.05 -1.72
C ARG A 27 -9.50 -12.52 -1.97
N SER A 28 -10.14 -13.17 -1.00
CA SER A 28 -10.79 -14.45 -1.25
C SER A 28 -11.90 -14.27 -2.28
N SER A 29 -11.83 -15.03 -3.37
CA SER A 29 -12.89 -15.02 -4.39
C SER A 29 -14.24 -15.55 -3.88
N GLN A 30 -14.20 -16.39 -2.85
CA GLN A 30 -15.37 -17.10 -2.32
C GLN A 30 -16.05 -16.36 -1.16
N THR A 31 -15.27 -15.69 -0.31
CA THR A 31 -15.76 -15.15 0.97
C THR A 31 -15.72 -13.64 1.06
N CYS A 32 -14.96 -12.94 0.20
CA CYS A 32 -14.84 -11.49 0.30
C CYS A 32 -16.15 -10.80 -0.10
N SER A 33 -16.71 -10.03 0.84
CA SER A 33 -17.92 -9.20 0.66
C SER A 33 -17.65 -7.80 0.09
N GLY A 34 -16.41 -7.52 -0.30
CA GLY A 34 -15.99 -6.23 -0.84
C GLY A 34 -16.73 -5.83 -2.11
N LYS A 35 -17.00 -4.53 -2.27
CA LYS A 35 -17.72 -3.98 -3.43
C LYS A 35 -16.82 -3.07 -4.24
N TYR A 36 -16.97 -3.09 -5.57
CA TYR A 36 -16.20 -2.21 -6.43
C TYR A 36 -16.84 -0.83 -6.54
N SER A 37 -16.00 0.19 -6.46
CA SER A 37 -16.34 1.58 -6.71
C SER A 37 -15.33 2.22 -7.67
N LYS A 38 -15.49 3.53 -7.94
CA LYS A 38 -14.51 4.32 -8.70
C LYS A 38 -13.15 4.47 -7.98
N GLN A 39 -13.05 4.10 -6.71
CA GLN A 39 -11.85 4.16 -5.87
C GLN A 39 -11.18 2.79 -5.66
N GLY A 40 -11.73 1.71 -6.23
CA GLY A 40 -11.20 0.36 -6.11
C GLY A 40 -12.19 -0.60 -5.44
N LEU A 41 -11.67 -1.68 -4.87
CA LEU A 41 -12.43 -2.56 -3.99
C LEU A 41 -12.55 -1.92 -2.60
N GLU A 42 -13.77 -1.80 -2.11
CA GLU A 42 -14.09 -1.24 -0.80
C GLU A 42 -14.50 -2.37 0.16
N CYS A 43 -13.76 -2.50 1.26
CA CYS A 43 -14.14 -3.37 2.38
C CYS A 43 -15.36 -2.76 3.10
N PRO A 44 -16.42 -3.54 3.40
CA PRO A 44 -17.49 -3.09 4.28
C PRO A 44 -16.95 -2.68 5.65
N GLU A 45 -17.62 -1.73 6.30
CA GLU A 45 -17.24 -1.30 7.66
C GLU A 45 -17.35 -2.44 8.67
N ASP A 46 -18.33 -3.34 8.47
CA ASP A 46 -18.62 -4.53 9.26
C ASP A 46 -17.98 -5.81 8.70
N CYS A 47 -16.88 -5.68 7.94
CA CYS A 47 -16.17 -6.84 7.38
C CYS A 47 -15.64 -7.77 8.49
N ALA A 48 -16.27 -8.92 8.66
CA ALA A 48 -15.90 -9.92 9.66
C ALA A 48 -14.71 -10.82 9.23
N GLU A 49 -14.28 -10.74 7.97
CA GLU A 49 -13.21 -11.58 7.44
C GLU A 49 -11.84 -11.10 7.94
N ASN A 50 -11.11 -11.97 8.63
CA ASN A 50 -9.69 -11.73 8.95
C ASN A 50 -8.82 -12.13 7.75
N CYS A 51 -8.90 -11.37 6.65
CA CYS A 51 -8.09 -11.58 5.45
C CYS A 51 -6.82 -10.71 5.43
N THR A 52 -5.87 -11.08 4.59
CA THR A 52 -4.59 -10.37 4.42
C THR A 52 -4.79 -8.91 4.02
N ILE A 53 -5.73 -8.60 3.11
CA ILE A 53 -6.07 -7.20 2.77
C ILE A 53 -6.50 -6.42 4.01
N GLY A 54 -7.36 -7.02 4.84
CA GLY A 54 -7.87 -6.42 6.07
C GLY A 54 -6.74 -6.07 7.03
N ARG A 55 -5.82 -7.02 7.27
CA ARG A 55 -4.66 -6.82 8.15
C ARG A 55 -3.71 -5.74 7.64
N LEU A 56 -3.30 -5.80 6.37
CA LEU A 56 -2.39 -4.80 5.79
C LEU A 56 -3.01 -3.40 5.76
N ARG A 57 -4.30 -3.31 5.39
CA ARG A 57 -5.07 -2.07 5.42
C ARG A 57 -5.12 -1.51 6.84
N TRP A 58 -5.47 -2.34 7.82
CA TRP A 58 -5.53 -1.94 9.22
C TRP A 58 -4.17 -1.39 9.69
N THR A 59 -3.07 -2.11 9.44
CA THR A 59 -1.72 -1.68 9.83
C THR A 59 -1.37 -0.31 9.25
N ALA A 60 -1.58 -0.10 7.95
CA ALA A 60 -1.30 1.18 7.31
C ALA A 60 -2.16 2.33 7.86
N LEU A 61 -3.46 2.10 8.03
CA LEU A 61 -4.37 3.12 8.56
C LEU A 61 -4.07 3.47 10.03
N SER A 62 -3.71 2.48 10.85
CA SER A 62 -3.30 2.67 12.25
C SER A 62 -2.01 3.50 12.36
N LEU A 63 -1.11 3.41 11.38
CA LEU A 63 0.08 4.27 11.28
C LEU A 63 -0.23 5.67 10.74
N GLY A 64 -1.47 5.94 10.34
CA GLY A 64 -1.89 7.24 9.82
C GLY A 64 -1.58 7.47 8.34
N TYR A 65 -1.45 6.41 7.53
CA TYR A 65 -1.26 6.54 6.08
C TYR A 65 -2.34 7.45 5.45
N LYS A 66 -1.97 8.22 4.41
CA LYS A 66 -2.92 9.11 3.68
C LYS A 66 -4.10 8.36 3.05
N GLY A 67 -3.91 7.06 2.84
CA GLY A 67 -4.94 6.16 2.44
C GLY A 67 -4.40 4.83 1.93
N VAL A 68 -5.34 3.91 1.77
CA VAL A 68 -5.14 2.57 1.21
C VAL A 68 -6.05 2.44 0.00
N CYS A 69 -5.51 1.94 -1.11
CA CYS A 69 -6.26 1.66 -2.33
C CYS A 69 -6.12 0.18 -2.69
N ILE A 70 -7.24 -0.53 -2.79
CA ILE A 70 -7.28 -1.90 -3.27
C ILE A 70 -7.66 -1.85 -4.75
N ALA A 71 -6.66 -1.90 -5.63
CA ALA A 71 -6.84 -1.65 -7.05
C ALA A 71 -7.12 -2.96 -7.82
N PRO A 72 -8.09 -2.96 -8.75
CA PRO A 72 -8.27 -4.03 -9.72
C PRO A 72 -7.29 -3.97 -10.90
N GLY A 73 -6.38 -2.99 -10.91
CA GLY A 73 -5.37 -2.83 -11.96
C GLY A 73 -4.67 -1.47 -11.92
N GLY A 74 -3.58 -1.36 -12.69
CA GLY A 74 -2.63 -0.24 -12.63
C GLY A 74 -3.25 1.14 -12.90
N ARG A 75 -4.20 1.26 -13.83
CA ARG A 75 -4.84 2.56 -14.15
C ARG A 75 -5.53 3.21 -12.95
N LEU A 76 -6.21 2.40 -12.13
CA LEU A 76 -6.89 2.91 -10.93
C LEU A 76 -5.87 3.29 -9.85
N ALA A 77 -4.83 2.47 -9.67
CA ALA A 77 -3.73 2.80 -8.76
C ALA A 77 -3.05 4.13 -9.14
N VAL A 78 -2.75 4.34 -10.42
CA VAL A 78 -2.17 5.59 -10.94
C VAL A 78 -3.09 6.78 -10.67
N LYS A 79 -4.41 6.64 -10.89
CA LYS A 79 -5.38 7.68 -10.57
C LYS A 79 -5.37 8.03 -9.08
N TYR A 80 -5.36 7.02 -8.21
CA TYR A 80 -5.30 7.22 -6.76
C TYR A 80 -4.03 7.96 -6.31
N VAL A 81 -2.89 7.62 -6.89
CA VAL A 81 -1.61 8.31 -6.66
C VAL A 81 -1.72 9.79 -7.03
N LYS A 82 -2.32 10.12 -8.19
CA LYS A 82 -2.54 11.53 -8.61
C LYS A 82 -3.39 12.31 -7.63
N GLU A 83 -4.46 11.69 -7.13
CA GLU A 83 -5.41 12.32 -6.21
C GLU A 83 -4.78 12.54 -4.83
N LYS A 84 -4.06 11.56 -4.29
CA LYS A 84 -3.49 11.62 -2.93
C LYS A 84 -2.15 12.36 -2.84
N ARG A 85 -1.40 12.48 -3.95
CA ARG A 85 -0.07 13.09 -4.03
C ARG A 85 0.83 12.67 -2.85
N PRO A 86 1.12 11.36 -2.71
CA PRO A 86 1.96 10.87 -1.63
C PRO A 86 3.42 11.29 -1.83
N LYS A 87 4.20 11.31 -0.74
CA LYS A 87 5.67 11.40 -0.81
C LYS A 87 6.34 10.03 -0.95
N ALA A 88 5.67 8.94 -0.57
CA ALA A 88 6.13 7.58 -0.82
C ALA A 88 4.97 6.61 -1.05
N ILE A 89 5.24 5.53 -1.77
CA ILE A 89 4.26 4.50 -2.09
C ILE A 89 4.79 3.16 -1.58
N VAL A 90 3.98 2.44 -0.81
CA VAL A 90 4.18 1.01 -0.57
C VAL A 90 3.16 0.27 -1.41
N ALA A 91 3.59 -0.67 -2.23
CA ALA A 91 2.72 -1.41 -3.14
C ALA A 91 2.95 -2.90 -3.01
N VAL A 92 1.86 -3.66 -2.85
CA VAL A 92 1.86 -5.10 -3.10
C VAL A 92 1.37 -5.31 -4.53
N ALA A 93 2.12 -6.01 -5.36
CA ALA A 93 1.75 -6.25 -6.77
C ALA A 93 2.55 -7.42 -7.36
N CYS A 94 1.99 -8.05 -8.41
CA CYS A 94 2.79 -8.88 -9.30
C CYS A 94 3.66 -8.01 -10.22
N GLN A 95 4.74 -8.58 -10.76
CA GLN A 95 5.70 -7.86 -11.62
C GLN A 95 5.05 -7.20 -12.86
N LYS A 96 3.99 -7.80 -13.40
CA LYS A 96 3.27 -7.28 -14.59
C LYS A 96 2.42 -6.05 -14.28
N GLU A 97 1.61 -6.07 -13.23
CA GLU A 97 0.82 -4.91 -12.80
C GLU A 97 1.71 -3.74 -12.38
N LEU A 98 2.88 -4.09 -11.83
CA LEU A 98 3.90 -3.16 -11.42
C LEU A 98 4.51 -2.39 -12.60
N GLU A 99 4.87 -3.06 -13.69
CA GLU A 99 5.43 -2.41 -14.88
C GLU A 99 4.46 -1.38 -15.46
N GLU A 100 3.18 -1.74 -15.59
CA GLU A 100 2.14 -0.83 -16.09
C GLU A 100 1.87 0.33 -15.11
N GLY A 101 1.85 0.04 -13.80
CA GLY A 101 1.60 1.03 -12.75
C GLY A 101 2.75 2.02 -12.57
N ILE A 102 3.99 1.53 -12.47
CA ILE A 102 5.20 2.37 -12.33
C ILE A 102 5.36 3.26 -13.55
N HIS A 103 5.18 2.72 -14.76
CA HIS A 103 5.31 3.51 -15.98
C HIS A 103 4.31 4.67 -15.96
N GLY A 104 3.06 4.39 -15.62
CA GLY A 104 2.04 5.42 -15.43
C GLY A 104 2.37 6.44 -14.33
N VAL A 105 2.98 6.04 -13.21
CA VAL A 105 3.39 6.99 -12.14
C VAL A 105 4.59 7.85 -12.57
N ARG A 106 5.56 7.27 -13.28
CA ARG A 106 6.75 7.98 -13.79
C ARG A 106 6.39 9.00 -14.86
N GLU A 107 5.52 8.65 -15.81
CA GLU A 107 5.04 9.58 -16.85
C GLU A 107 4.37 10.83 -16.26
N LEU A 108 3.76 10.72 -15.07
CA LEU A 108 3.14 11.86 -14.37
C LEU A 108 4.12 12.77 -13.67
N SER A 109 5.34 12.28 -13.44
CA SER A 109 6.41 13.03 -12.80
C SER A 109 7.14 13.96 -13.80
N SER A 110 6.83 13.84 -15.09
CA SER A 110 7.43 14.63 -16.19
C SER A 110 7.14 16.15 -16.13
N SER A 111 6.31 16.60 -15.18
CA SER A 111 5.95 18.01 -14.98
C SER A 111 6.55 18.60 -13.69
N ASP A 112 7.87 18.47 -13.50
CA ASP A 112 8.64 19.19 -12.45
C ASP A 112 8.53 18.61 -11.02
N ARG A 113 8.24 17.30 -10.87
CA ARG A 113 8.23 16.63 -9.54
C ARG A 113 9.03 15.33 -9.57
N LEU A 114 9.82 15.13 -8.51
CA LEU A 114 10.50 13.86 -8.26
C LEU A 114 9.46 12.74 -8.11
N THR A 115 9.64 11.62 -8.82
CA THR A 115 8.82 10.42 -8.62
C THR A 115 8.96 9.98 -7.16
N PRO A 116 7.85 9.81 -6.41
CA PRO A 116 7.95 9.35 -5.03
C PRO A 116 8.64 7.98 -5.01
N PRO A 117 9.52 7.69 -4.04
CA PRO A 117 10.03 6.33 -3.85
C PRO A 117 8.88 5.34 -3.75
N ILE A 118 9.02 4.24 -4.49
CA ILE A 118 8.05 3.15 -4.53
C ILE A 118 8.73 1.91 -3.98
N ILE A 119 8.24 1.41 -2.86
CA ILE A 119 8.60 0.09 -2.33
C ILE A 119 7.60 -0.93 -2.80
N ILE A 120 8.12 -2.05 -3.27
CA ILE A 120 7.33 -3.08 -3.93
C ILE A 120 7.54 -4.38 -3.17
N ILE A 121 6.44 -4.91 -2.69
CA ILE A 121 6.38 -6.21 -2.05
C ILE A 121 5.81 -7.17 -3.10
N PRO A 122 6.60 -8.10 -3.63
CA PRO A 122 6.11 -9.07 -4.61
C PRO A 122 5.10 -10.01 -3.95
N LEU A 123 4.17 -10.53 -4.75
CA LEU A 123 3.33 -11.63 -4.31
C LEU A 123 4.18 -12.89 -4.15
N ALA A 124 3.96 -13.63 -3.07
CA ALA A 124 4.57 -14.94 -2.83
C ALA A 124 4.02 -16.00 -3.80
N LYS A 125 2.79 -15.79 -4.27
CA LYS A 125 2.15 -16.60 -5.31
C LYS A 125 1.37 -15.72 -6.26
N ASP A 126 1.86 -15.68 -7.50
CA ASP A 126 1.23 -14.95 -8.59
C ASP A 126 0.08 -15.75 -9.22
N GLY A 127 -1.00 -15.06 -9.56
CA GLY A 127 -2.23 -15.63 -10.11
C GLY A 127 -3.30 -14.56 -10.29
N CYS A 128 -4.37 -14.87 -11.03
CA CYS A 128 -5.50 -13.93 -11.20
C CYS A 128 -6.47 -13.93 -10.01
N VAL A 129 -6.38 -14.93 -9.12
CA VAL A 129 -7.30 -15.17 -8.00
C VAL A 129 -6.54 -15.83 -6.85
N ASP A 130 -6.87 -15.46 -5.62
CA ASP A 130 -6.32 -16.04 -4.39
C ASP A 130 -4.77 -16.01 -4.35
N THR A 131 -4.22 -14.84 -4.72
CA THR A 131 -2.78 -14.59 -4.63
C THR A 131 -2.35 -14.48 -3.18
N GLU A 132 -1.09 -14.81 -2.91
CA GLU A 132 -0.53 -14.81 -1.56
C GLU A 132 0.61 -13.79 -1.49
N VAL A 133 0.79 -13.15 -0.34
CA VAL A 133 1.91 -12.26 -0.06
C VAL A 133 2.55 -12.69 1.25
N ASP A 134 3.87 -12.54 1.37
CA ASP A 134 4.54 -12.66 2.66
C ASP A 134 4.08 -11.51 3.56
N GLU A 135 3.18 -11.83 4.48
CA GLU A 135 2.58 -10.84 5.38
C GLU A 135 3.60 -10.22 6.34
N GLU A 136 4.58 -11.00 6.77
CA GLU A 136 5.62 -10.53 7.69
C GLU A 136 6.50 -9.49 6.97
N GLN A 137 6.92 -9.79 5.74
CA GLN A 137 7.64 -8.85 4.89
C GLN A 137 6.81 -7.60 4.59
N ALA A 138 5.53 -7.77 4.25
CA ALA A 138 4.64 -6.66 3.94
C ALA A 138 4.45 -5.73 5.14
N ILE A 139 4.20 -6.29 6.32
CA ILE A 139 4.08 -5.53 7.57
C ILE A 139 5.38 -4.81 7.87
N LYS A 140 6.53 -5.49 7.77
CA LYS A 140 7.85 -4.87 7.99
C LYS A 140 8.03 -3.62 7.13
N MET A 141 7.71 -3.70 5.83
CA MET A 141 7.82 -2.57 4.91
C MET A 141 6.81 -1.45 5.21
N ILE A 142 5.58 -1.80 5.58
CA ILE A 142 4.55 -0.82 5.99
C ILE A 142 5.00 -0.06 7.25
N THR A 143 5.60 -0.78 8.22
CA THR A 143 6.08 -0.20 9.49
C THR A 143 7.47 0.44 9.39
N LEU A 144 8.11 0.42 8.22
CA LEU A 144 9.49 0.88 8.09
C LEU A 144 9.65 2.34 8.52
N GLY A 145 10.66 2.64 9.36
CA GLY A 145 10.85 3.98 9.92
C GLY A 145 9.85 4.37 11.02
N CYS A 146 9.05 3.43 11.53
CA CYS A 146 8.18 3.63 12.69
C CYS A 146 8.78 2.96 13.93
N SER A 147 8.75 3.63 15.09
CA SER A 147 9.07 3.01 16.37
C SER A 147 7.93 2.06 16.78
N LEU A 148 8.24 0.80 17.08
CA LEU A 148 7.26 -0.27 17.42
C LEU A 148 6.52 -0.06 18.76
N GLU A 149 6.71 1.07 19.45
CA GLU A 149 6.03 1.36 20.71
C GLU A 149 4.53 1.69 20.54
N SER A 150 4.05 1.89 19.31
CA SER A 150 2.68 2.35 19.01
C SER A 150 1.67 1.24 18.64
N VAL A 151 2.01 -0.06 18.71
CA VAL A 151 1.15 -1.14 18.15
C VAL A 151 0.47 -2.01 19.23
N LYS A 152 0.64 -1.71 20.52
CA LYS A 152 -0.06 -2.43 21.60
C LYS A 152 -0.99 -1.50 22.39
N GLY A 153 -2.28 -1.81 22.31
CA GLY A 153 -3.26 -1.41 23.32
C GLY A 153 -4.17 -0.27 22.89
N ASP A 154 -5.44 -0.45 23.23
CA ASP A 154 -6.54 0.47 22.99
C ASP A 154 -6.20 1.89 23.41
N ALA A 155 -6.39 2.82 22.47
CA ALA A 155 -6.23 4.27 22.61
C ALA A 155 -4.81 4.78 22.98
N TRP A 156 -4.31 5.61 22.06
CA TRP A 156 -3.83 6.98 22.33
C TRP A 156 -2.32 7.27 22.21
N GLN A 157 -2.09 8.39 21.51
CA GLN A 157 -0.95 9.30 21.54
C GLN A 157 0.28 9.08 20.64
N VAL A 158 0.20 9.79 19.50
CA VAL A 158 1.20 10.65 18.83
C VAL A 158 2.57 10.06 18.52
N CYS A 159 2.81 9.85 17.22
CA CYS A 159 4.13 9.99 16.63
C CYS A 159 4.64 11.41 16.93
N ASN A 160 5.65 11.54 17.79
CA ASN A 160 6.13 12.81 18.30
C ASN A 160 7.36 13.30 17.50
N HIS A 161 7.30 14.60 17.19
CA HIS A 161 8.34 15.54 16.70
C HIS A 161 8.87 15.41 15.27
#